data_AF-A0A0G3CGS4-F1
#
_entry.id   AF-A0A0G3CGS4-F1
#
_cell.length_a   1.000
_cell.length_b   1.000
_cell.length_c   1.000
_cell.angle_alpha   90.00
_cell.angle_beta   90.00
_cell.angle_gamma   90.00
#
_symmetry.space_group_name_H-M   'P 1'
#
loop_
_entity.id
_entity.type
_entity.pdbx_description
1 polymer ?
#
loop_
_entity_poly.entity_id
_entity_poly.type
_entity_poly.pdbx_seq_one_letter_code
_entity_poly.pdbx_strand_id
1 'polypeptide(L)' 'MGTVNVEKLPEEIAVSPSGVTVYVVNGKNSTVSIIDTATDAVTVTFEGRK' A
#
# COMPACT_ATOMS: atom_id res chain seq x y z
N MET A 1 13.99 -3.46 -11.78
CA MET A 1 12.85 -2.54 -11.56
C MET A 1 11.59 -3.38 -11.52
N GLY A 2 10.83 -3.30 -10.44
CA GLY A 2 9.58 -4.05 -10.25
C GLY A 2 8.41 -3.09 -10.04
N THR A 3 7.19 -3.60 -10.21
CA THR A 3 5.95 -2.86 -9.96
C THR A 3 5.02 -3.73 -9.11
N VAL A 4 4.42 -3.13 -8.08
CA VAL A 4 3.41 -3.79 -7.24
C VAL A 4 2.04 -3.25 -7.61
N ASN A 5 1.08 -4.15 -7.87
CA ASN A 5 -0.30 -3.76 -8.14
C ASN A 5 -1.01 -3.42 -6.83
N VAL A 6 -1.59 -2.22 -6.75
CA VAL A 6 -2.42 -1.74 -5.64
C VAL A 6 -3.83 -1.40 -6.14
N GLU A 7 -4.69 -0.87 -5.27
CA GLU A 7 -6.00 -0.37 -5.72
C GLU A 7 -5.90 0.95 -6.51
N LYS A 8 -7.05 1.46 -6.95
CA LYS A 8 -7.13 2.57 -7.91
C LYS A 8 -6.81 3.92 -7.26
N LEU A 9 -6.13 4.77 -8.03
CA LEU A 9 -5.68 6.11 -7.63
C LEU A 9 -4.77 6.08 -6.39
N PRO A 10 -3.56 5.49 -6.49
CA PRO A 10 -2.56 5.66 -5.44
C PRO A 10 -2.16 7.14 -5.35
N GLU A 11 -2.30 7.74 -4.18
CA GLU A 11 -2.05 9.17 -3.95
C GLU A 11 -0.84 9.42 -3.06
N GLU A 12 -0.68 8.60 -2.02
CA GLU A 12 0.38 8.76 -1.04
C GLU A 12 1.03 7.43 -0.68
N ILE A 13 2.32 7.49 -0.36
CA ILE A 13 3.15 6.36 0.02
C ILE A 13 3.91 6.69 1.31
N ALA A 14 3.87 5.78 2.28
CA ALA A 14 4.71 5.83 3.47
C ALA A 14 5.48 4.52 3.65
N VAL A 15 6.73 4.62 4.08
CA VAL A 15 7.60 3.45 4.34
C VAL A 15 7.83 3.34 5.84
N SER A 16 7.74 2.13 6.39
CA SER A 16 8.05 1.91 7.80
C SER A 16 9.53 2.22 8.09
N PRO A 17 9.90 2.62 9.32
CA PRO A 17 11.30 2.88 9.66
C PRO A 17 12.23 1.69 9.43
N SER A 18 11.72 0.46 9.55
CA SER A 18 12.48 -0.77 9.26
C SER A 18 12.60 -1.05 7.77
N GLY A 19 11.83 -0.37 6.91
CA GLY A 19 11.81 -0.58 5.47
C GLY A 19 11.06 -1.84 5.02
N VAL A 20 10.50 -2.63 5.94
CA VAL A 20 9.86 -3.92 5.66
C VAL A 20 8.44 -3.77 5.11
N THR A 21 7.83 -2.60 5.33
CA THR A 21 6.42 -2.37 4.99
C THR A 21 6.25 -1.05 4.29
N VAL A 22 5.50 -1.08 3.19
CA VAL A 22 5.04 0.12 2.47
C VAL A 22 3.53 0.23 2.58
N TYR A 23 3.04 1.41 2.90
CA TYR A 23 1.63 1.74 2.96
C TYR A 23 1.29 2.64 1.78
N VAL A 24 0.24 2.28 1.04
CA VAL A 24 -0.24 3.06 -0.11
C VAL A 24 -1.68 3.45 0.12
N VAL A 25 -1.96 4.76 0.10
CA VAL A 25 -3.31 5.30 0.18
C VAL A 25 -3.93 5.31 -1.22
N ASN A 26 -5.08 4.64 -1.37
CA ASN A 26 -5.82 4.55 -2.61
C ASN A 26 -7.05 5.47 -2.54
N GLY A 27 -6.92 6.69 -3.05
CA GLY A 27 -7.89 7.78 -2.85
C GLY A 27 -9.28 7.51 -3.43
N LYS A 28 -9.39 6.72 -4.51
CA LYS A 28 -10.68 6.42 -5.14
C LYS A 28 -11.60 5.61 -4.22
N ASN A 29 -11.01 4.68 -3.49
CA ASN A 29 -11.74 3.67 -2.71
C ASN A 29 -11.69 3.98 -1.21
N SER A 30 -10.99 5.05 -0.81
CA SER A 30 -10.67 5.34 0.59
C SER A 30 -10.05 4.13 1.30
N THR A 31 -9.19 3.37 0.63
CA THR A 31 -8.52 2.18 1.16
C THR A 31 -7.03 2.41 1.35
N VAL A 32 -6.40 1.57 2.17
CA VAL A 32 -4.95 1.52 2.32
C VAL A 32 -4.47 0.11 1.99
N SER A 33 -3.48 -0.01 1.09
CA SER A 33 -2.78 -1.25 0.79
C SER A 33 -1.48 -1.32 1.59
N ILE A 34 -1.24 -2.47 2.23
CA ILE A 34 -0.01 -2.82 2.94
C ILE A 34 0.80 -3.76 2.04
N ILE A 35 2.04 -3.37 1.75
CA ILE A 35 2.96 -4.12 0.89
C ILE A 35 4.14 -4.62 1.74
N ASP A 36 4.48 -5.89 1.59
CA ASP A 36 5.72 -6.48 2.09
C ASP A 36 6.83 -6.29 1.05
N THR A 37 7.94 -5.65 1.46
CA THR A 37 9.02 -5.27 0.54
C THR A 37 9.99 -6.42 0.23
N ALA A 38 9.95 -7.52 0.99
CA ALA A 38 10.78 -8.68 0.71
C ALA A 38 10.17 -9.51 -0.43
N THR A 39 8.85 -9.46 -0.58
CA THR A 39 8.09 -10.27 -1.54
C THR A 39 7.43 -9.46 -2.64
N ASP A 40 7.47 -8.13 -2.58
CA ASP A 40 6.78 -7.21 -3.49
C ASP A 40 5.27 -7.52 -3.60
N ALA A 41 4.66 -7.94 -2.48
CA ALA A 41 3.28 -8.41 -2.44
C ALA A 41 2.40 -7.55 -1.51
N VAL A 42 1.17 -7.28 -1.94
CA VAL A 42 0.13 -6.71 -1.07
C VAL A 42 -0.32 -7.79 -0.09
N THR A 43 -0.10 -7.57 1.20
CA THR A 43 -0.48 -8.50 2.27
C THR A 43 -1.90 -8.24 2.77
N VAL A 44 -2.31 -6.98 2.81
CA VAL A 44 -3.63 -6.55 3.29
C VAL A 44 -4.06 -5.29 2.55
N THR A 45 -5.34 -5.22 2.20
CA THR A 45 -6.02 -3.96 1.86
C THR A 45 -7.18 -3.77 2.82
N PHE A 46 -7.29 -2.60 3.44
CA PHE A 46 -8.41 -2.28 4.32
C PHE A 46 -9.04 -0.92 3.98
N GLU A 47 -10.34 -0.80 4.20
CA GLU A 47 -11.05 0.48 4.07
C GLU A 47 -10.67 1.40 5.24
N GLY A 48 -10.36 2.66 4.94
CA GLY A 48 -10.26 3.72 5.92
C GLY A 48 -11.61 3.87 6.63
N ARG A 49 -11.60 3.89 7.96
CA ARG A 49 -12.83 4.10 8.73
C ARG A 49 -13.46 5.44 8.30
N LYS A 50 -14.73 5.39 7.90
CA LYS A 50 -15.56 6.58 7.67
C LYS A 50 -15.77 7.37 8.96
#